data_AF-X0UGY4-F1
#
_entry.id   AF-X0UGY4-F1
#
_cell.length_a   1.000
_cell.length_b   1.000
_cell.length_c   1.000
_cell.angle_alpha   90.00
_cell.angle_beta   90.00
_cell.angle_gamma   90.00
#
_symmetry.space_group_name_H-M   'P 1'
#
loop_
_entity.id
_entity.type
_entity.pdbx_description
1 polymer ?
#
loop_
_entity_poly.entity_id
_entity_poly.type
_entity_poly.pdbx_seq_one_letter_code
_entity_poly.pdbx_strand_id
1 'polypeptide(L)'
;IVLPLSMPAIAALAIFQFLWVWNDLLVALILLGDPELAPMTLRITSLVSSFGTQYQLLTAAAFISMILPLVMFFALQRYFVQGILAGAVKG
;
A
#
# COMPACT_ATOMS: atom_id res chain seq x y z
N ILE A 1 -29.36 6.07 1.45
CA ILE A 1 -29.76 4.70 0.97
C ILE A 1 -28.68 4.07 0.07
N VAL A 2 -27.79 4.83 -0.59
CA VAL A 2 -26.77 4.28 -1.52
C VAL A 2 -25.46 3.80 -0.84
N LEU A 3 -25.08 4.41 0.28
CA LEU A 3 -23.82 4.16 1.02
C LEU A 3 -23.45 2.68 1.27
N PRO A 4 -24.35 1.80 1.76
CA PRO A 4 -23.97 0.41 2.06
C PRO A 4 -23.69 -0.43 0.80
N LEU A 5 -24.27 -0.07 -0.35
CA LEU A 5 -24.06 -0.78 -1.61
C LEU A 5 -22.72 -0.38 -2.27
N SER A 6 -22.26 0.84 -2.03
CA SER A 6 -21.00 1.37 -2.56
C SER A 6 -19.78 1.03 -1.71
N MET A 7 -19.95 0.59 -0.46
CA MET A 7 -18.87 0.14 0.45
C MET A 7 -17.81 -0.76 -0.20
N PRO A 8 -18.16 -1.84 -0.93
CA PRO A 8 -17.17 -2.69 -1.60
C PRO A 8 -16.41 -1.95 -2.72
N ALA A 9 -17.07 -1.09 -3.48
CA ALA A 9 -16.43 -0.30 -4.54
C ALA A 9 -15.46 0.74 -3.94
N ILE A 10 -15.86 1.40 -2.84
CA ILE A 10 -15.01 2.35 -2.12
C ILE A 10 -13.81 1.63 -1.51
N ALA A 11 -13.99 0.44 -0.93
CA ALA A 11 -12.89 -0.37 -0.41
C ALA A 11 -11.89 -0.74 -1.51
N ALA A 12 -12.36 -1.14 -2.69
CA ALA A 12 -11.50 -1.42 -3.84
C ALA A 12 -10.69 -0.18 -4.26
N LEU A 13 -11.36 0.95 -4.44
CA LEU A 13 -10.73 2.21 -4.80
C LEU A 13 -9.69 2.64 -3.74
N ALA A 14 -10.01 2.51 -2.46
CA ALA A 14 -9.09 2.85 -1.38
C ALA A 14 -7.82 1.98 -1.40
N ILE A 15 -7.94 0.67 -1.65
CA ILE A 15 -6.79 -0.23 -1.75
C ILE A 15 -5.91 0.18 -2.94
N PHE A 16 -6.48 0.35 -4.13
CA PHE A 16 -5.70 0.71 -5.31
C PHE A 16 -5.06 2.08 -5.18
N GLN A 17 -5.78 3.07 -4.64
CA GLN A 17 -5.26 4.41 -4.41
C GLN A 17 -4.10 4.41 -3.42
N PHE A 18 -4.24 3.68 -2.30
CA PHE A 18 -3.16 3.58 -1.33
C PHE A 18 -1.95 2.85 -1.91
N LEU A 19 -2.15 1.74 -2.62
CA LEU A 19 -1.05 1.01 -3.26
C LEU A 19 -0.31 1.91 -4.26
N TRP A 20 -1.03 2.74 -5.01
CA TRP A 20 -0.42 3.70 -5.91
C TRP A 20 0.46 4.69 -5.15
N VAL A 21 -0.11 5.41 -4.18
CA VAL A 21 0.60 6.48 -3.46
C VAL A 21 1.76 5.92 -2.63
N TRP A 22 1.59 4.74 -2.02
CA TRP A 22 2.63 4.07 -1.23
C TRP A 22 3.84 3.67 -2.08
N ASN A 23 3.63 3.26 -3.33
CA ASN A 23 4.71 2.87 -4.24
C ASN A 23 5.31 4.05 -5.02
N ASP A 24 4.80 5.28 -4.85
CA ASP A 24 5.24 6.45 -5.62
C ASP A 24 6.61 6.98 -5.14
N LEU A 25 7.68 6.38 -5.68
CA LEU A 25 9.06 6.74 -5.38
C LEU A 25 9.47 8.10 -5.97
N LEU A 26 8.94 8.48 -7.13
CA LEU A 26 9.34 9.72 -7.81
C LEU A 26 8.89 10.95 -7.01
N VAL A 27 7.64 10.93 -6.54
CA VAL A 27 7.10 11.96 -5.64
C VAL A 27 7.97 12.06 -4.38
N ALA A 28 8.36 10.92 -3.79
CA ALA A 28 9.22 10.90 -2.62
C ALA A 28 10.59 11.54 -2.88
N LEU A 29 11.24 11.23 -4.01
CA LEU A 29 12.56 11.75 -4.37
C LEU A 29 12.56 13.25 -4.69
N ILE A 30 11.48 13.76 -5.27
CA ILE A 30 11.41 15.16 -5.75
C ILE A 30 10.95 16.10 -4.63
N LEU A 31 9.99 15.68 -3.81
CA LEU A 31 9.34 16.57 -2.83
C LEU A 31 9.92 16.46 -1.42
N LEU A 32 10.46 15.31 -1.04
CA LEU A 32 11.03 15.12 0.30
C LEU A 32 12.56 15.24 0.24
N GLY A 33 13.04 16.43 0.62
CA GLY A 33 14.47 16.70 0.82
C GLY A 33 14.96 16.35 2.24
N ASP A 34 14.04 16.17 3.19
CA ASP A 34 14.38 15.81 4.58
C ASP A 34 14.43 14.28 4.77
N PRO A 35 15.61 13.71 5.10
CA PRO A 35 15.78 12.28 5.33
C PRO A 35 14.93 11.71 6.47
N GLU A 36 14.53 12.51 7.45
CA GLU A 36 13.73 12.05 8.60
C GLU A 36 12.26 11.82 8.23
N LEU A 37 11.77 12.55 7.24
CA LEU A 37 10.40 12.44 6.73
C LEU A 37 10.30 11.47 5.54
N ALA A 38 11.43 10.93 5.09
CA ALA A 38 11.49 10.13 3.88
C ALA A 38 10.65 8.83 3.99
N PRO A 39 9.79 8.54 2.98
CA PRO A 39 9.05 7.29 2.94
C PRO A 39 9.97 6.07 2.93
N MET A 40 9.44 4.94 3.42
CA MET A 40 10.19 3.68 3.50
C MET A 40 10.72 3.24 2.12
N THR A 41 9.97 3.47 1.05
CA THR A 41 10.38 3.24 -0.34
C THR A 41 11.68 3.98 -0.69
N LEU A 42 11.80 5.25 -0.34
CA LEU A 42 13.02 6.03 -0.57
C LEU A 42 14.18 5.51 0.28
N ARG A 43 13.96 5.25 1.57
CA ARG A 43 14.99 4.72 2.47
C ARG A 43 15.50 3.34 2.05
N ILE A 44 14.65 2.51 1.46
CA ILE A 44 15.05 1.21 0.91
C ILE A 44 15.95 1.39 -0.32
N THR A 45 15.61 2.33 -1.22
CA THR A 45 16.43 2.58 -2.42
C THR A 45 17.82 3.14 -2.11
N SER A 46 17.99 3.91 -1.03
CA SER A 46 19.30 4.42 -0.63
C SER A 46 20.24 3.34 -0.07
N LEU A 47 19.73 2.16 0.31
CA LEU A 47 20.55 1.00 0.71
C LEU A 47 21.34 0.42 -0.46
N VAL A 48 20.86 0.63 -1.70
CA VAL A 48 21.54 0.15 -2.91
C VAL A 48 22.76 1.02 -3.24
N SER A 49 22.76 2.31 -2.85
CA SER A 49 23.80 3.26 -3.25
C SER A 49 24.90 3.50 -2.22
N SER A 50 24.67 3.23 -0.93
CA SER A 50 25.56 3.75 0.14
C SER A 50 26.64 2.78 0.65
N PHE A 51 26.49 1.45 0.54
CA PHE A 51 27.39 0.49 1.23
C PHE A 51 27.77 -0.76 0.41
N GLY A 52 27.62 -0.72 -0.91
CA GLY A 52 27.60 -1.93 -1.74
C GLY A 52 26.25 -2.66 -1.60
N THR A 53 25.87 -3.44 -2.60
CA THR A 53 24.53 -4.04 -2.65
C THR A 53 24.36 -5.11 -1.56
N GLN A 54 23.94 -4.68 -0.36
CA GLN A 54 23.56 -5.56 0.73
C GLN A 54 22.17 -6.13 0.44
N TYR A 55 22.13 -7.11 -0.47
CA TYR A 55 20.89 -7.74 -0.93
C TYR A 55 20.03 -8.26 0.22
N GLN A 56 20.66 -8.74 1.30
CA GLN A 56 19.99 -9.23 2.51
C GLN A 56 19.23 -8.11 3.22
N LEU A 57 19.82 -6.91 3.33
CA LEU A 57 19.18 -5.76 3.94
C LEU A 57 18.06 -5.21 3.05
N LEU A 58 18.31 -5.17 1.74
CA LEU A 58 17.33 -4.73 0.74
C LEU A 58 16.08 -5.61 0.75
N THR A 59 16.24 -6.93 0.68
CA THR A 59 15.10 -7.86 0.67
C THR A 59 14.37 -7.89 2.01
N ALA A 60 15.08 -7.82 3.15
CA ALA A 60 14.46 -7.72 4.46
C ALA A 60 13.63 -6.42 4.61
N ALA A 61 14.18 -5.28 4.16
CA ALA A 61 13.46 -4.01 4.22
C ALA A 61 12.27 -3.96 3.25
N ALA A 62 12.41 -4.53 2.04
CA ALA A 62 11.30 -4.71 1.11
C ALA A 62 10.19 -5.60 1.69
N PHE A 63 10.56 -6.69 2.38
CA PHE A 63 9.63 -7.57 3.07
C PHE A 63 8.83 -6.82 4.15
N ILE A 64 9.51 -6.03 4.98
CA ILE A 64 8.87 -5.19 6.01
C ILE A 64 7.97 -4.13 5.36
N SER A 65 8.39 -3.52 4.25
CA SER A 65 7.58 -2.53 3.53
C SER A 65 6.24 -3.10 3.05
N MET A 66 6.20 -4.38 2.67
CA MET A 66 4.96 -5.05 2.25
C MET A 66 3.96 -5.28 3.40
N ILE A 67 4.40 -5.24 4.66
CA ILE A 67 3.51 -5.45 5.82
C ILE A 67 2.40 -4.40 5.84
N LEU A 68 2.71 -3.13 5.56
CA LEU A 68 1.71 -2.07 5.65
C LEU A 68 0.60 -2.20 4.58
N PRO A 69 0.92 -2.39 3.27
CA PRO A 69 -0.07 -2.75 2.26
C PRO A 69 -0.93 -3.96 2.62
N LEU A 70 -0.31 -5.02 3.17
CA LEU A 70 -1.03 -6.24 3.57
C LEU A 70 -2.00 -5.97 4.71
N VAL A 71 -1.59 -5.24 5.74
CA VAL A 71 -2.45 -4.86 6.87
C VAL A 71 -3.67 -4.07 6.38
N MET A 72 -3.46 -3.11 5.47
CA MET A 72 -4.56 -2.35 4.89
C MET A 72 -5.50 -3.25 4.06
N PHE A 73 -4.95 -4.15 3.24
CA PHE A 73 -5.74 -5.11 2.50
C PHE A 73 -6.61 -5.97 3.43
N PHE A 74 -6.01 -6.56 4.48
CA PHE A 74 -6.75 -7.39 5.45
C PHE A 74 -7.78 -6.60 6.26
N ALA A 75 -7.54 -5.32 6.53
CA ALA A 75 -8.52 -4.44 7.17
C ALA A 75 -9.75 -4.19 6.26
N LEU A 76 -9.52 -4.06 4.95
CA LEU A 76 -10.56 -3.73 3.98
C LEU A 76 -11.23 -4.97 3.35
N GLN A 77 -10.62 -6.15 3.43
CA GLN A 77 -11.13 -7.40 2.84
C GLN A 77 -12.55 -7.74 3.31
N ARG A 78 -12.92 -7.40 4.55
CA ARG A 78 -14.25 -7.68 5.10
C ARG A 78 -15.37 -6.98 4.32
N TYR A 79 -15.09 -5.79 3.76
CA TYR A 79 -16.04 -5.04 2.96
C TYR A 79 -16.21 -5.64 1.57
N PHE A 80 -15.17 -6.26 1.03
CA PHE A 80 -15.26 -7.06 -0.19
C PHE A 80 -16.19 -8.27 -0.01
N VAL A 81 -16.01 -9.03 1.07
CA VAL A 81 -16.83 -10.22 1.35
C VAL A 81 -18.30 -9.84 1.54
N GLN A 82 -18.58 -8.77 2.29
CA GLN A 82 -19.95 -8.27 2.47
C GLN A 82 -20.59 -7.78 1.16
N GLY A 83 -19.80 -7.13 0.30
CA GLY A 83 -20.27 -6.65 -1.01
C GLY A 83 -20.65 -7.76 -1.98
N ILE A 84 -19.84 -8.82 -2.06
CA ILE A 84 -20.10 -9.98 -2.94
C ILE A 84 -21.37 -10.71 -2.49
N LEU A 85 -21.54 -10.93 -1.18
CA LEU A 85 -22.73 -11.60 -0.62
C LEU A 85 -24.02 -10.79 -0.84
N ALA A 86 -23.96 -9.46 -0.72
CA ALA A 86 -25.11 -8.60 -1.02
C ALA A 86 -25.50 -8.63 -2.51
N GLY A 87 -24.54 -8.85 -3.42
CA GLY A 87 -24.79 -9.07 -4.85
C GLY A 87 -25.37 -10.45 -5.17
N ALA A 88 -24.92 -11.50 -4.47
CA ALA A 88 -25.34 -12.88 -4.69
C ALA A 88 -26.79 -13.18 -4.26
N VAL A 89 -27.32 -12.49 -3.26
CA VAL A 89 -28.71 -12.69 -2.77
C VAL A 89 -29.78 -12.05 -3.68
N LYS A 90 -29.36 -11.22 -4.64
CA LYS A 90 -30.26 -10.62 -5.65
C LYS A 90 -30.26 -11.34 -7.00
N GLY A 91 -29.51 -12.44 -7.13
CA GLY A 91 -29.53 -13.33 -8.29
C GLY A 91 -30.55 -14.45 -8.13
#